data_AF-A0AAJ7LDT2-F1
#
_entry.id   AF-A0AAJ7LDT2-F1
#
_cell.length_a   1.000
_cell.length_b   1.000
_cell.length_c   1.000
_cell.angle_alpha   90.00
_cell.angle_beta   90.00
_cell.angle_gamma   90.00
#
_symmetry.space_group_name_H-M   'P 1'
#
loop_
_entity.id
_entity.type
_entity.pdbx_description
1 polymer ?
#
loop_
_entity_poly.entity_id
_entity_poly.type
_entity_poly.pdbx_seq_one_letter_code
_entity_poly.pdbx_strand_id
1 'polypeptide(L)'
;MGGTERLWLFASLCQLVLLTCEQHSNPVEVEVRFQSFPSSQDPDSYTLTCRTASNHLVYAEAVDHSACSPQCKMSLRLVEDQRGYKITLRASRNDTALEAKTFNLIPVSLSSLHVYSTTTSALLTWKLHRQQSLSSLSLYNTHSQSITHISSMKPSEAVKSQYTVTGLQPGTRFKVKVVVTTLLKQLNVTLKQRLSLSMETAQCPPDWLANGRSCYTLRRGGLTWSEALRSCKRLAAGSHLADLKTPEDVLYVSSHLLSHNNLLLLWTGLNDQQVRRGTEENRQ
;
A
#
# COMPACT_ATOMS: atom_id res chain seq x y z
N MET A 1 -19.34 -68.47 -37.48
CA MET A 1 -20.59 -67.74 -37.16
C MET A 1 -20.17 -66.59 -36.26
N GLY A 2 -19.98 -65.36 -36.72
CA GLY A 2 -20.89 -64.54 -37.52
C GLY A 2 -21.52 -63.52 -36.57
N GLY A 3 -21.07 -62.25 -36.63
CA GLY A 3 -21.58 -61.20 -35.74
C GLY A 3 -20.75 -59.92 -35.65
N THR A 4 -20.36 -59.33 -36.79
CA THR A 4 -20.22 -57.88 -37.00
C THR A 4 -21.51 -57.16 -36.54
N GLU A 5 -21.60 -55.93 -36.04
CA GLU A 5 -20.87 -54.69 -36.28
C GLU A 5 -21.44 -53.61 -35.33
N ARG A 6 -20.62 -52.67 -34.84
CA ARG A 6 -20.93 -51.22 -34.93
C ARG A 6 -19.76 -50.38 -34.41
N LEU A 7 -19.05 -49.79 -35.35
CA LEU A 7 -18.23 -48.59 -35.18
C LEU A 7 -19.05 -47.49 -34.49
N TRP A 8 -18.43 -46.80 -33.53
CA TRP A 8 -18.47 -45.34 -33.46
C TRP A 8 -17.08 -44.83 -33.05
N LEU A 9 -16.45 -44.15 -34.00
CA LEU A 9 -15.31 -43.27 -33.79
C LEU A 9 -15.80 -42.05 -33.01
N PHE A 10 -15.14 -41.72 -31.90
CA PHE A 10 -14.86 -40.33 -31.56
C PHE A 10 -13.47 -40.24 -30.95
N ALA A 11 -12.54 -39.75 -31.77
CA ALA A 11 -11.38 -39.02 -31.31
C ALA A 11 -11.84 -37.80 -30.50
N SER A 12 -10.90 -37.22 -29.73
CA SER A 12 -11.02 -36.05 -28.84
C SER A 12 -11.31 -36.45 -27.38
N LEU A 13 -10.57 -36.01 -26.36
CA LEU A 13 -9.75 -34.82 -26.23
C LEU A 13 -8.43 -35.11 -25.51
N CYS A 14 -7.37 -34.49 -26.00
CA CYS A 14 -6.23 -34.08 -25.20
C CYS A 14 -6.69 -33.38 -23.92
N GLN A 15 -6.36 -33.92 -22.76
CA GLN A 15 -6.05 -33.10 -21.59
C GLN A 15 -4.68 -33.51 -21.06
N LEU A 16 -3.67 -33.04 -21.79
CA LEU A 16 -2.39 -32.68 -21.20
C LEU A 16 -2.70 -31.57 -20.20
N VAL A 17 -2.90 -31.97 -18.95
CA VAL A 17 -2.97 -31.06 -17.82
C VAL A 17 -1.59 -30.40 -17.70
N LEU A 18 -1.45 -29.23 -18.33
CA LEU A 18 -0.37 -28.28 -18.09
C LEU A 18 -0.50 -27.76 -16.64
N LEU A 19 -0.07 -28.59 -15.69
CA LEU A 19 0.20 -28.20 -14.31
C LEU A 19 1.60 -27.56 -14.26
N THR A 20 1.67 -26.31 -14.68
CA THR A 20 2.61 -25.34 -14.08
C THR A 20 1.82 -24.07 -13.85
N CYS A 21 1.49 -23.82 -12.58
CA CYS A 21 1.00 -22.52 -12.10
C CYS A 21 1.84 -21.41 -12.73
N GLU A 22 1.24 -20.63 -13.65
CA GLU A 22 1.73 -19.30 -13.97
C GLU A 22 1.67 -18.50 -12.67
N GLN A 23 2.83 -18.29 -12.08
CA GLN A 23 2.98 -17.52 -10.87
C GLN A 23 2.34 -16.15 -11.10
N HIS A 24 1.37 -15.79 -10.25
CA HIS A 24 0.69 -14.49 -10.21
C HIS A 24 1.72 -13.38 -9.93
N SER A 25 2.52 -13.02 -10.93
CA SER A 25 3.36 -11.84 -10.89
C SER A 25 2.43 -10.65 -11.03
N ASN A 26 2.13 -9.99 -9.90
CA ASN A 26 1.42 -8.71 -9.90
C ASN A 26 2.24 -7.72 -10.75
N PRO A 27 1.78 -7.34 -11.95
CA PRO A 27 2.58 -6.51 -12.83
C PRO A 27 2.69 -5.10 -12.25
N VAL A 28 3.90 -4.54 -12.27
CA VAL A 28 4.14 -3.14 -11.94
C VAL A 28 3.73 -2.30 -13.16
N GLU A 29 2.76 -1.41 -12.98
CA GLU A 29 2.37 -0.46 -14.02
C GLU A 29 3.39 0.68 -14.06
N VAL A 30 4.06 0.82 -15.20
CA VAL A 30 5.07 1.85 -15.43
C VAL A 30 4.52 2.85 -16.43
N GLU A 31 4.55 4.12 -16.06
CA GLU A 31 4.19 5.24 -16.92
C GLU A 31 5.45 6.06 -17.23
N VAL A 32 5.80 6.13 -18.49
CA VAL A 32 6.95 6.88 -19.01
C VAL A 32 6.45 8.22 -19.55
N ARG A 33 6.95 9.32 -19.00
CA ARG A 33 6.65 10.68 -19.45
C ARG A 33 7.88 11.37 -19.98
N PHE A 34 7.74 12.06 -21.10
CA PHE A 34 8.85 12.76 -21.75
C PHE A 34 8.31 13.93 -22.59
N GLN A 35 9.20 14.86 -22.93
CA GLN A 35 8.91 15.92 -23.91
C GLN A 35 9.23 15.42 -25.31
N SER A 36 8.57 15.98 -26.33
CA SER A 36 8.82 15.65 -27.74
C SER A 36 10.32 15.81 -28.09
N PHE A 37 10.92 14.85 -28.79
CA PHE A 37 12.33 14.84 -29.17
C PHE A 37 12.58 14.09 -30.50
N PRO A 38 13.62 14.45 -31.27
CA PRO A 38 14.51 15.61 -31.10
C PRO A 38 13.76 16.92 -31.33
N SER A 39 14.05 17.99 -30.58
CA SER A 39 13.32 19.27 -30.75
C SER A 39 13.57 19.97 -32.09
N SER A 40 14.62 19.59 -32.82
CA SER A 40 14.96 20.13 -34.15
C SER A 40 14.18 19.50 -35.29
N GLN A 41 13.50 18.39 -35.03
CA GLN A 41 12.70 17.67 -36.02
C GLN A 41 11.31 17.46 -35.42
N ASP A 42 10.31 17.32 -36.27
CA ASP A 42 8.91 17.09 -35.87
C ASP A 42 8.59 15.60 -36.10
N PRO A 43 8.83 14.73 -35.11
CA PRO A 43 8.53 13.30 -35.22
C PRO A 43 7.03 13.07 -35.28
N ASP A 44 6.59 12.14 -36.14
CA ASP A 44 5.18 11.76 -36.22
C ASP A 44 4.79 10.69 -35.21
N SER A 45 5.77 9.94 -34.69
CA SER A 45 5.53 8.78 -33.86
C SER A 45 6.69 8.48 -32.91
N TYR A 46 6.33 7.83 -31.80
CA TYR A 46 7.27 7.35 -30.79
C TYR A 46 7.04 5.85 -30.55
N THR A 47 8.11 5.07 -30.58
CA THR A 47 8.08 3.64 -30.23
C THR A 47 8.83 3.40 -28.93
N LEU A 48 8.18 2.72 -27.98
CA LEU A 48 8.80 2.24 -26.76
C LEU A 48 9.05 0.74 -26.89
N THR A 49 10.31 0.35 -26.80
CA THR A 49 10.70 -1.07 -26.73
C THR A 49 11.32 -1.39 -25.39
N CYS A 50 11.00 -2.56 -24.86
CA CYS A 50 11.48 -3.06 -23.58
C CYS A 50 12.12 -4.42 -23.77
N ARG A 51 13.38 -4.56 -23.36
CA ARG A 51 14.12 -5.83 -23.42
C ARG A 51 14.60 -6.24 -22.03
N THR A 52 14.63 -7.54 -21.77
CA THR A 52 15.28 -8.10 -20.56
C THR A 52 16.80 -7.90 -20.61
N ALA A 53 17.48 -8.16 -19.49
CA ALA A 53 18.95 -8.20 -19.44
C ALA A 53 19.57 -9.19 -20.44
N SER A 54 18.88 -10.31 -20.73
CA SER A 54 19.23 -11.30 -21.77
C SER A 54 18.83 -10.88 -23.19
N ASN A 55 18.45 -9.61 -23.39
CA ASN A 55 18.06 -9.02 -24.68
C ASN A 55 16.80 -9.61 -25.34
N HIS A 56 15.96 -10.32 -24.58
CA HIS A 56 14.66 -10.79 -25.05
C HIS A 56 13.67 -9.63 -25.09
N LEU A 57 12.95 -9.45 -26.21
CA LEU A 57 11.94 -8.39 -26.36
C LEU A 57 10.66 -8.78 -25.60
N VAL A 58 10.28 -7.96 -24.63
CA VAL A 58 9.12 -8.22 -23.75
C VAL A 58 7.93 -7.36 -24.14
N TYR A 59 8.19 -6.16 -24.65
CA TYR A 59 7.14 -5.21 -24.99
C TYR A 59 7.62 -4.26 -26.08
N ALA A 60 6.72 -3.94 -27.01
CA ALA A 60 6.92 -2.95 -28.06
C ALA A 60 5.57 -2.31 -28.38
N GLU A 61 5.45 -1.00 -28.19
CA GLU A 61 4.24 -0.25 -28.54
C GLU A 61 4.62 1.12 -29.10
N ALA A 62 3.83 1.60 -30.05
CA ALA A 62 4.01 2.91 -30.66
C ALA A 62 2.84 3.82 -30.31
N VAL A 63 3.13 5.11 -30.08
CA VAL A 63 2.13 6.17 -29.96
C VAL A 63 2.39 7.22 -31.02
N ASP A 64 1.31 7.72 -31.60
CA ASP A 64 1.32 8.85 -32.52
C ASP A 64 1.64 10.14 -31.75
N HIS A 65 2.25 11.13 -32.41
CA HIS A 65 2.55 12.45 -31.83
C HIS A 65 1.32 13.13 -31.21
N SER A 66 0.11 12.84 -31.67
CA SER A 66 -1.16 13.28 -31.07
C SER A 66 -1.32 12.88 -29.59
N ALA A 67 -0.61 11.84 -29.12
CA ALA A 67 -0.56 11.45 -27.71
C ALA A 67 0.35 12.37 -26.84
N CYS A 68 0.98 13.38 -27.45
CA CYS A 68 1.92 14.31 -26.81
C CYS A 68 1.30 15.70 -26.62
N SER A 69 0.45 15.87 -25.60
CA SER A 69 -0.05 17.20 -25.21
C SER A 69 -0.40 17.25 -23.71
N PRO A 70 0.29 18.04 -22.86
CA PRO A 70 1.52 18.84 -23.10
C PRO A 70 2.82 18.03 -23.01
N GLN A 71 2.75 16.75 -22.64
CA GLN A 71 3.88 15.82 -22.55
C GLN A 71 3.46 14.48 -23.13
N CYS A 72 4.37 13.78 -23.79
CA CYS A 72 4.15 12.42 -24.25
C CYS A 72 4.03 11.49 -23.04
N LYS A 73 3.11 10.54 -23.12
CA LYS A 73 2.90 9.51 -22.10
C LYS A 73 2.78 8.14 -22.77
N MET A 74 3.56 7.17 -22.28
CA MET A 74 3.45 5.76 -22.65
C MET A 74 3.31 4.93 -21.39
N SER A 75 2.56 3.83 -21.43
CA SER A 75 2.29 2.99 -20.26
C SER A 75 2.53 1.52 -20.59
N LEU A 76 3.27 0.83 -19.74
CA LEU A 76 3.61 -0.58 -19.90
C LEU A 76 3.49 -1.32 -18.57
N ARG A 77 3.30 -2.64 -18.65
CA ARG A 77 3.22 -3.54 -17.50
C ARG A 77 4.47 -4.41 -17.48
N LEU A 78 5.23 -4.33 -16.39
CA LEU A 78 6.46 -5.10 -16.21
C LEU A 78 6.31 -6.07 -15.05
N VAL A 79 6.90 -7.24 -15.21
CA VAL A 79 7.07 -8.19 -14.10
C VAL A 79 8.30 -7.78 -13.30
N GLU A 80 8.35 -8.16 -12.04
CA GLU A 80 9.52 -7.91 -11.19
C GLU A 80 10.73 -8.69 -11.70
N ASP A 81 11.80 -7.98 -12.10
CA ASP A 81 13.10 -8.56 -12.47
C ASP A 81 14.21 -7.71 -11.84
N GLN A 82 15.00 -8.30 -10.95
CA GLN A 82 16.10 -7.61 -10.26
C GLN A 82 17.24 -7.23 -11.22
N ARG A 83 17.39 -7.93 -12.36
CA ARG A 83 18.34 -7.56 -13.41
C ARG A 83 17.87 -6.35 -14.22
N GLY A 84 16.59 -6.02 -14.10
CA GLY A 84 15.95 -4.90 -14.76
C GLY A 84 15.78 -5.10 -16.27
N TYR A 85 15.26 -4.03 -16.87
CA TYR A 85 14.92 -3.95 -18.28
C TYR A 85 15.69 -2.82 -18.94
N LYS A 86 16.09 -3.05 -20.18
CA LYS A 86 16.61 -2.01 -21.08
C LYS A 86 15.44 -1.44 -21.88
N ILE A 87 15.09 -0.19 -21.60
CA ILE A 87 14.03 0.55 -22.29
C ILE A 87 14.66 1.45 -23.33
N THR A 88 14.13 1.40 -24.55
CA THR A 88 14.51 2.28 -25.65
C THR A 88 13.28 3.01 -26.18
N LEU A 89 13.28 4.33 -26.06
CA LEU A 89 12.34 5.24 -26.69
C LEU A 89 12.93 5.70 -28.02
N ARG A 90 12.25 5.44 -29.13
CA ARG A 90 12.66 5.85 -30.48
C ARG A 90 11.66 6.84 -31.04
N ALA A 91 12.16 7.98 -31.50
CA ALA A 91 11.41 8.93 -32.32
C ALA A 91 11.57 8.59 -33.79
N SER A 92 10.48 8.61 -34.54
CA SER A 92 10.46 8.30 -35.96
C SER A 92 9.69 9.36 -36.74
N ARG A 93 9.96 9.43 -38.04
CA ARG A 93 9.15 10.17 -39.02
C ARG A 93 9.08 9.35 -40.31
N ASN A 94 7.88 9.07 -40.81
CA ASN A 94 7.65 8.23 -41.98
C ASN A 94 8.46 6.92 -41.89
N ASP A 95 8.40 6.25 -40.74
CA ASP A 95 9.17 5.04 -40.38
C ASP A 95 10.70 5.18 -40.34
N THR A 96 11.25 6.36 -40.65
CA THR A 96 12.68 6.64 -40.50
C THR A 96 13.00 7.02 -39.07
N ALA A 97 13.99 6.35 -38.46
CA ALA A 97 14.40 6.62 -37.08
C ALA A 97 15.20 7.93 -37.02
N LEU A 98 14.78 8.85 -36.15
CA LEU A 98 15.42 10.16 -35.98
C LEU A 98 16.40 10.17 -34.80
N GLU A 99 15.91 9.87 -33.60
CA GLU A 99 16.70 9.80 -32.36
C GLU A 99 16.17 8.65 -31.49
N ALA A 100 17.05 8.04 -30.70
CA ALA A 100 16.65 7.08 -29.67
C ALA A 100 17.30 7.37 -28.32
N LYS A 101 16.50 7.32 -27.25
CA LYS A 101 16.96 7.40 -25.86
C LYS A 101 16.85 6.02 -25.23
N THR A 102 17.93 5.55 -24.61
CA THR A 102 17.97 4.24 -23.94
C THR A 102 18.34 4.40 -22.47
N PHE A 103 17.64 3.70 -21.59
CA PHE A 103 17.91 3.69 -20.15
C PHE A 103 17.53 2.34 -19.52
N ASN A 104 18.11 2.06 -18.36
CA ASN A 104 17.80 0.87 -17.58
C ASN A 104 16.71 1.19 -16.55
N LEU A 105 15.73 0.31 -16.42
CA LEU A 105 14.67 0.38 -15.42
C LEU A 105 14.65 -0.92 -14.61
N ILE A 106 14.78 -0.79 -13.29
CA ILE A 106 14.49 -1.87 -12.36
C ILE A 106 13.11 -1.58 -11.75
N PRO A 107 12.11 -2.46 -11.97
CA PRO A 107 10.81 -2.30 -11.34
C PRO A 107 10.94 -2.25 -9.81
N VAL A 108 10.19 -1.36 -9.17
CA VAL A 108 10.16 -1.30 -7.70
C VAL A 108 9.54 -2.60 -7.20
N SER A 109 10.26 -3.28 -6.32
CA SER A 109 9.77 -4.48 -5.66
C SER A 109 8.68 -4.15 -4.65
N LEU A 110 7.60 -4.93 -4.61
CA LEU A 110 6.61 -4.82 -3.55
C LEU A 110 7.22 -5.09 -2.16
N SER A 111 8.27 -5.91 -2.09
CA SER A 111 8.98 -6.19 -0.84
C SER A 111 9.71 -4.98 -0.26
N SER A 112 9.90 -3.91 -1.04
CA SER A 112 10.48 -2.64 -0.57
C SER A 112 9.48 -1.77 0.20
N LEU A 113 8.21 -2.16 0.24
CA LEU A 113 7.10 -1.45 0.89
C LEU A 113 6.53 -2.33 2.01
N HIS A 114 6.44 -1.77 3.22
CA HIS A 114 5.83 -2.47 4.35
C HIS A 114 4.70 -1.64 4.94
N VAL A 115 3.59 -2.31 5.26
CA VAL A 115 2.46 -1.68 5.94
C VAL A 115 2.15 -2.42 7.22
N TYR A 116 2.08 -1.66 8.31
CA TYR A 116 1.68 -2.12 9.63
C TYR A 116 0.41 -1.40 10.02
N SER A 117 -0.70 -2.13 10.09
CA SER A 117 -1.98 -1.59 10.54
C SER A 117 -2.17 -1.75 12.05
N THR A 118 -2.98 -0.87 12.61
CA THR A 118 -3.58 -0.98 13.92
C THR A 118 -5.10 -1.08 13.75
N THR A 119 -5.86 -0.82 14.79
CA THR A 119 -7.32 -0.76 14.72
C THR A 119 -7.80 0.50 13.97
N THR A 120 -7.13 1.65 14.14
CA THR A 120 -7.55 2.91 13.51
C THR A 120 -6.44 3.70 12.80
N SER A 121 -5.27 3.10 12.62
CA SER A 121 -4.15 3.72 11.91
C SER A 121 -3.35 2.72 11.09
N ALA A 122 -2.54 3.22 10.18
CA ALA A 122 -1.60 2.42 9.41
C ALA A 122 -0.27 3.18 9.25
N LEU A 123 0.84 2.49 9.47
CA LEU A 123 2.20 2.96 9.21
C LEU A 123 2.71 2.29 7.94
N LEU A 124 2.95 3.11 6.91
CA LEU A 124 3.65 2.70 5.70
C LEU A 124 5.12 3.06 5.84
N THR A 125 6.01 2.11 5.58
CA THR A 125 7.46 2.34 5.48
C THR A 125 8.00 1.83 4.15
N TRP A 126 9.08 2.43 3.67
CA TRP A 126 9.67 2.05 2.37
C TRP A 126 11.18 2.20 2.32
N LYS A 127 11.81 1.39 1.45
CA LYS A 127 13.24 1.48 1.14
C LYS A 127 13.45 1.58 -0.37
N LEU A 128 13.53 2.80 -0.87
CA LEU A 128 13.69 3.09 -2.30
C LEU A 128 15.15 3.40 -2.66
N HIS A 129 15.51 3.26 -3.94
CA HIS A 129 16.83 3.66 -4.44
C HIS A 129 17.02 5.19 -4.38
N ARG A 130 18.28 5.65 -4.35
CA ARG A 130 18.63 7.10 -4.21
C ARG A 130 17.98 8.02 -5.26
N GLN A 131 17.67 7.51 -6.45
CA GLN A 131 17.05 8.28 -7.54
C GLN A 131 15.52 8.21 -7.56
N GLN A 132 14.94 7.35 -6.73
CA GLN A 132 13.51 7.11 -6.60
C GLN A 132 12.95 7.92 -5.43
N SER A 133 11.76 8.46 -5.59
CA SER A 133 11.01 9.09 -4.51
C SER A 133 9.56 8.66 -4.54
N LEU A 134 8.98 8.48 -3.36
CA LEU A 134 7.54 8.29 -3.24
C LEU A 134 6.88 9.65 -3.51
N SER A 135 5.96 9.69 -4.48
CA SER A 135 5.34 10.93 -4.97
C SER A 135 3.85 11.03 -4.64
N SER A 136 3.18 9.88 -4.50
CA SER A 136 1.79 9.82 -4.09
C SER A 136 1.51 8.54 -3.31
N LEU A 137 0.69 8.68 -2.27
CA LEU A 137 0.09 7.60 -1.51
C LEU A 137 -1.42 7.80 -1.48
N SER A 138 -2.17 6.74 -1.75
CA SER A 138 -3.62 6.75 -1.61
C SER A 138 -4.14 5.45 -1.00
N LEU A 139 -5.12 5.58 -0.11
CA LEU A 139 -5.81 4.45 0.51
C LEU A 139 -7.25 4.43 0.04
N TYR A 140 -7.69 3.27 -0.42
CA TYR A 140 -9.05 3.01 -0.88
C TYR A 140 -9.70 1.99 0.03
N ASN A 141 -10.88 2.31 0.56
CA ASN A 141 -11.69 1.31 1.23
C ASN A 141 -12.25 0.37 0.14
N THR A 142 -11.97 -0.92 0.27
CA THR A 142 -12.34 -1.91 -0.76
C THR A 142 -13.83 -2.20 -0.83
N HIS A 143 -14.56 -1.95 0.26
CA HIS A 143 -16.00 -2.17 0.33
C HIS A 143 -16.78 -0.98 -0.23
N SER A 144 -16.50 0.24 0.25
CA SER A 144 -17.18 1.45 -0.22
C SER A 144 -16.64 1.98 -1.56
N GLN A 145 -15.52 1.45 -2.03
CA GLN A 145 -14.76 1.95 -3.19
C GLN A 145 -14.37 3.43 -3.09
N SER A 146 -14.44 4.02 -1.90
CA SER A 146 -14.11 5.42 -1.67
C SER A 146 -12.64 5.61 -1.32
N ILE A 147 -12.09 6.74 -1.76
CA ILE A 147 -10.77 7.17 -1.33
C ILE A 147 -10.89 7.69 0.09
N THR A 148 -10.20 7.06 1.03
CA THR A 148 -10.18 7.45 2.43
C THR A 148 -9.04 8.42 2.74
N HIS A 149 -7.96 8.35 1.98
CA HIS A 149 -6.81 9.21 2.19
C HIS A 149 -6.01 9.41 0.90
N ILE A 150 -5.51 10.63 0.67
CA ILE A 150 -4.57 10.97 -0.42
C ILE A 150 -3.50 11.89 0.17
N SER A 151 -2.25 11.58 -0.11
CA SER A 151 -1.13 12.49 0.12
C SER A 151 -0.27 12.57 -1.12
N SER A 152 0.07 13.80 -1.52
CA SER A 152 1.10 14.11 -2.50
C SER A 152 2.36 14.50 -1.73
N MET A 153 3.44 13.76 -1.95
CA MET A 153 4.68 13.95 -1.23
C MET A 153 5.56 14.95 -1.99
N LYS A 154 6.01 16.01 -1.31
CA LYS A 154 7.02 16.90 -1.89
C LYS A 154 8.39 16.20 -1.91
N PRO A 155 9.28 16.55 -2.86
CA PRO A 155 10.64 15.97 -2.91
C PRO A 155 11.44 16.12 -1.60
N SER A 156 11.18 17.16 -0.80
CA SER A 156 11.79 17.38 0.51
C SER A 156 11.19 16.50 1.63
N GLU A 157 9.93 16.09 1.51
CA GLU A 157 9.25 15.19 2.45
C GLU A 157 9.59 13.72 2.17
N ALA A 158 10.01 13.39 0.94
CA ALA A 158 10.46 12.08 0.52
C ALA A 158 11.74 11.58 1.23
N VAL A 159 12.40 12.44 2.02
CA VAL A 159 13.52 12.06 2.90
C VAL A 159 13.05 11.18 4.07
N LYS A 160 11.78 11.29 4.48
CA LYS A 160 11.19 10.39 5.48
C LYS A 160 10.77 9.09 4.79
N SER A 161 11.38 7.97 5.19
CA SER A 161 11.06 6.62 4.70
C SER A 161 9.79 6.01 5.34
N GLN A 162 8.91 6.86 5.86
CA GLN A 162 7.70 6.44 6.55
C GLN A 162 6.57 7.48 6.48
N TYR A 163 5.33 7.00 6.53
CA TYR A 163 4.11 7.80 6.56
C TYR A 163 3.04 7.11 7.40
N THR A 164 2.38 7.87 8.29
CA THR A 164 1.30 7.35 9.13
C THR A 164 -0.03 7.92 8.68
N VAL A 165 -1.01 7.05 8.45
CA VAL A 165 -2.43 7.40 8.26
C VAL A 165 -3.18 7.10 9.54
N THR A 166 -3.98 8.03 10.03
CA THR A 166 -4.83 7.88 11.23
C THR A 166 -6.31 8.04 10.87
N GLY A 167 -7.21 7.70 11.80
CA GLY A 167 -8.66 7.83 11.59
C GLY A 167 -9.25 6.77 10.64
N LEU A 168 -8.59 5.63 10.49
CA LEU A 168 -9.10 4.51 9.72
C LEU A 168 -10.21 3.78 10.47
N GLN A 169 -11.17 3.21 9.73
CA GLN A 169 -12.23 2.40 10.29
C GLN A 169 -11.68 1.03 10.75
N PRO A 170 -12.05 0.52 11.94
CA PRO A 170 -11.72 -0.84 12.38
C PRO A 170 -12.25 -1.93 11.45
N GLY A 171 -11.58 -3.09 11.44
CA GLY A 171 -11.98 -4.30 10.68
C GLY A 171 -12.21 -4.07 9.19
N THR A 172 -11.54 -3.09 8.60
CA THR A 172 -11.78 -2.64 7.24
C THR A 172 -10.60 -3.00 6.35
N ARG A 173 -10.91 -3.54 5.17
CA ARG A 173 -9.93 -3.87 4.13
C ARG A 173 -9.65 -2.67 3.24
N PHE A 174 -8.39 -2.34 3.10
CA PHE A 174 -7.92 -1.24 2.27
C PHE A 174 -6.98 -1.72 1.17
N LYS A 175 -7.09 -1.06 0.01
CA LYS A 175 -6.11 -1.14 -1.06
C LYS A 175 -5.25 0.12 -1.01
N VAL A 176 -3.96 -0.06 -0.76
CA VAL A 176 -2.97 1.01 -0.71
C VAL A 176 -2.32 1.10 -2.08
N LYS A 177 -2.40 2.27 -2.72
CA LYS A 177 -1.74 2.56 -4.00
C LYS A 177 -0.61 3.56 -3.78
N VAL A 178 0.57 3.22 -4.27
CA VAL A 178 1.79 4.01 -4.16
C VAL A 178 2.30 4.35 -5.56
N VAL A 179 2.72 5.60 -5.76
CA VAL A 179 3.40 6.03 -6.99
C VAL A 179 4.82 6.42 -6.67
N VAL A 180 5.78 5.63 -7.16
CA VAL A 180 7.21 5.92 -7.08
C VAL A 180 7.65 6.63 -8.37
N THR A 181 8.23 7.81 -8.23
CA THR A 181 8.73 8.60 -9.36
C THR A 181 10.25 8.53 -9.42
N THR A 182 10.79 8.37 -10.63
CA THR A 182 12.23 8.50 -10.94
C THR A 182 12.40 9.53 -12.03
N LEU A 183 13.29 10.51 -11.81
CA LEU A 183 13.60 11.54 -12.80
C LEU A 183 14.98 11.29 -13.43
N LEU A 184 15.00 10.93 -14.70
CA LEU A 184 16.21 10.77 -15.49
C LEU A 184 16.58 12.11 -16.13
N LYS A 185 17.22 13.00 -15.34
CA LYS A 185 17.53 14.39 -15.72
C LYS A 185 18.27 14.51 -17.05
N GLN A 186 19.22 13.62 -17.33
CA GLN A 186 20.01 13.65 -18.57
C GLN A 186 19.19 13.37 -19.83
N LEU A 187 18.06 12.67 -19.68
CA LEU A 187 17.20 12.28 -20.80
C LEU A 187 15.90 13.08 -20.85
N ASN A 188 15.64 13.93 -19.85
CA ASN A 188 14.35 14.58 -19.62
C ASN A 188 13.16 13.60 -19.61
N VAL A 189 13.39 12.41 -19.04
CA VAL A 189 12.38 11.36 -18.89
C VAL A 189 11.99 11.23 -17.42
N THR A 190 10.69 11.15 -17.16
CA THR A 190 10.13 10.83 -15.84
C THR A 190 9.46 9.48 -15.89
N LEU A 191 9.83 8.59 -14.97
CA LEU A 191 9.21 7.28 -14.81
C LEU A 191 8.33 7.30 -13.58
N LYS A 192 7.09 6.84 -13.71
CA LYS A 192 6.15 6.67 -12.60
C LYS A 192 5.76 5.21 -12.50
N GLN A 193 6.14 4.56 -11.42
CA GLN A 193 5.80 3.17 -11.14
C GLN A 193 4.65 3.12 -10.14
N ARG A 194 3.55 2.46 -10.50
CA ARG A 194 2.36 2.32 -9.67
C ARG A 194 2.36 0.93 -9.05
N LEU A 195 2.32 0.90 -7.73
CA LEU A 195 2.28 -0.33 -6.94
C LEU A 195 0.99 -0.36 -6.14
N SER A 196 0.49 -1.58 -5.90
CA SER A 196 -0.67 -1.80 -5.07
C SER A 196 -0.41 -2.91 -4.06
N LEU A 197 -0.78 -2.66 -2.83
CA LEU A 197 -0.72 -3.61 -1.72
C LEU A 197 -2.02 -3.56 -0.92
N SER A 198 -2.34 -4.64 -0.23
CA SER A 198 -3.57 -4.76 0.57
C SER A 198 -3.24 -4.74 2.05
N MET A 199 -4.11 -4.17 2.85
CA MET A 199 -4.04 -4.21 4.32
C MET A 199 -5.43 -4.35 4.92
N GLU A 200 -5.49 -4.77 6.17
CA GLU A 200 -6.73 -4.85 6.96
C GLU A 200 -6.46 -4.24 8.34
N THR A 201 -7.33 -3.35 8.80
CA THR A 201 -7.27 -2.84 10.18
C THR A 201 -7.81 -3.88 11.14
N ALA A 202 -7.27 -3.91 12.36
CA ALA A 202 -7.79 -4.80 13.39
C ALA A 202 -9.23 -4.42 13.75
N GLN A 203 -10.00 -5.41 14.21
CA GLN A 203 -11.39 -5.23 14.65
C GLN A 203 -11.44 -5.18 16.18
N CYS A 204 -12.17 -4.21 16.74
CA CYS A 204 -12.52 -4.22 18.17
C CYS A 204 -13.74 -5.11 18.43
N PRO A 205 -13.92 -5.63 19.66
CA PRO A 205 -15.18 -6.24 20.06
C PRO A 205 -16.37 -5.28 19.83
N PRO A 206 -17.59 -5.80 19.65
CA PRO A 206 -18.78 -4.99 19.46
C PRO A 206 -18.96 -3.97 20.60
N ASP A 207 -19.33 -2.74 20.26
CA ASP A 207 -19.54 -1.62 21.20
C ASP A 207 -18.29 -1.14 21.95
N TRP A 208 -17.10 -1.48 21.46
CA TRP A 208 -15.85 -0.93 21.98
C TRP A 208 -15.36 0.22 21.10
N LEU A 209 -14.89 1.27 21.77
CA LEU A 209 -14.27 2.43 21.17
C LEU A 209 -12.85 2.07 20.70
N ALA A 210 -12.57 2.23 19.41
CA ALA A 210 -11.29 1.92 18.80
C ALA A 210 -10.37 3.14 18.75
N ASN A 211 -9.14 3.03 19.24
CA ASN A 211 -8.11 4.06 19.04
C ASN A 211 -6.71 3.46 18.95
N GLY A 212 -6.01 3.73 17.84
CA GLY A 212 -4.68 3.19 17.59
C GLY A 212 -4.70 1.67 17.68
N ARG A 213 -3.92 1.12 18.61
CA ARG A 213 -3.80 -0.33 18.85
C ARG A 213 -4.78 -0.85 19.91
N SER A 214 -5.55 0.02 20.53
CA SER A 214 -6.34 -0.28 21.71
C SER A 214 -7.84 -0.21 21.41
N CYS A 215 -8.59 -0.98 22.18
CA CYS A 215 -10.04 -0.95 22.23
C CYS A 215 -10.45 -0.61 23.66
N TYR A 216 -11.42 0.29 23.82
CA TYR A 216 -11.88 0.76 25.12
C TYR A 216 -13.39 0.52 25.28
N THR A 217 -13.82 0.22 26.49
CA THR A 217 -15.25 0.17 26.82
C THR A 217 -15.45 0.70 28.23
N LEU A 218 -16.64 1.26 28.48
CA LEU A 218 -17.00 1.84 29.78
C LEU A 218 -18.07 0.97 30.46
N ARG A 219 -17.82 0.62 31.72
CA ARG A 219 -18.82 0.00 32.60
C ARG A 219 -19.24 1.02 33.67
N ARG A 220 -20.55 1.33 33.74
CA ARG A 220 -21.11 2.37 34.62
C ARG A 220 -21.42 1.90 36.06
N GLY A 221 -20.96 0.70 36.45
CA GLY A 221 -21.18 0.16 37.79
C GLY A 221 -20.08 0.60 38.76
N GLY A 222 -20.46 1.11 39.93
CA GLY A 222 -19.52 1.34 41.02
C GLY A 222 -18.98 0.01 41.54
N LEU A 223 -17.67 -0.21 41.41
CA LEU A 223 -16.98 -1.41 41.86
C LEU A 223 -15.75 -1.00 42.66
N THR A 224 -15.33 -1.83 43.62
CA THR A 224 -13.98 -1.69 44.17
C THR A 224 -12.94 -1.92 43.08
N TRP A 225 -11.71 -1.43 43.27
CA TRP A 225 -10.66 -1.58 42.25
C TRP A 225 -10.40 -3.05 41.86
N SER A 226 -10.37 -3.96 42.83
CA SER A 226 -10.11 -5.39 42.60
C SER A 226 -11.25 -6.07 41.84
N GLU A 227 -12.50 -5.69 42.12
CA GLU A 227 -13.68 -6.13 41.38
C GLU A 227 -13.71 -5.57 39.97
N ALA A 228 -13.38 -4.28 39.80
CA ALA A 228 -13.28 -3.64 38.50
C ALA A 228 -12.23 -4.33 37.62
N LEU A 229 -11.05 -4.64 38.17
CA LEU A 229 -10.00 -5.38 37.46
C LEU A 229 -10.48 -6.76 37.02
N ARG A 230 -11.10 -7.53 37.92
CA ARG A 230 -11.63 -8.87 37.60
C ARG A 230 -12.75 -8.80 36.57
N SER A 231 -13.62 -7.81 36.69
CA SER A 231 -14.71 -7.55 35.75
C SER A 231 -14.16 -7.25 34.35
N CYS A 232 -13.22 -6.30 34.23
CA CYS A 232 -12.60 -5.97 32.96
C CYS A 232 -11.86 -7.15 32.33
N LYS A 233 -11.19 -7.99 33.11
CA LYS A 233 -10.53 -9.23 32.61
C LYS A 233 -11.49 -10.26 32.03
N ARG A 234 -12.78 -10.19 32.37
CA ARG A 234 -13.82 -11.10 31.87
C ARG A 234 -14.53 -10.57 30.63
N LEU A 235 -14.35 -9.31 30.24
CA LEU A 235 -15.09 -8.71 29.13
C LEU A 235 -14.60 -9.20 27.76
N ALA A 236 -13.30 -9.37 27.59
CA ALA A 236 -12.70 -9.89 26.36
C ALA A 236 -11.36 -10.58 26.66
N ALA A 237 -10.89 -11.41 25.73
CA ALA A 237 -9.56 -11.99 25.85
C ALA A 237 -8.49 -10.87 25.87
N GLY A 238 -7.62 -10.89 26.88
CA GLY A 238 -6.55 -9.89 27.03
C GLY A 238 -7.01 -8.52 27.52
N SER A 239 -8.29 -8.31 27.85
CA SER A 239 -8.74 -7.04 28.41
C SER A 239 -8.37 -6.90 29.88
N HIS A 240 -8.21 -5.65 30.31
CA HIS A 240 -7.92 -5.26 31.70
C HIS A 240 -8.47 -3.85 31.94
N LEU A 241 -8.25 -3.28 33.13
CA LEU A 241 -8.54 -1.86 33.37
C LEU A 241 -7.82 -1.01 32.30
N ALA A 242 -8.45 0.10 31.90
CA ALA A 242 -7.88 0.95 30.87
C ALA A 242 -6.50 1.46 31.31
N ASP A 243 -5.51 1.30 30.42
CA ASP A 243 -4.14 1.75 30.60
C ASP A 243 -3.90 2.82 29.53
N LEU A 244 -4.12 4.08 29.90
CA LEU A 244 -4.04 5.24 29.01
C LEU A 244 -2.59 5.74 28.98
N LYS A 245 -1.78 5.14 28.11
CA LYS A 245 -0.33 5.38 28.08
C LYS A 245 0.08 6.67 27.40
N THR A 246 -0.73 7.17 26.47
CA THR A 246 -0.38 8.32 25.65
C THR A 246 -1.35 9.48 25.83
N PRO A 247 -0.89 10.73 25.66
CA PRO A 247 -1.79 11.89 25.66
C PRO A 247 -2.92 11.75 24.64
N GLU A 248 -2.65 11.13 23.49
CA GLU A 248 -3.66 10.88 22.46
C GLU A 248 -4.76 9.93 22.95
N ASP A 249 -4.42 8.87 23.68
CA ASP A 249 -5.40 7.96 24.28
C ASP A 249 -6.26 8.69 25.32
N VAL A 250 -5.63 9.50 26.18
CA VAL A 250 -6.35 10.30 27.19
C VAL A 250 -7.31 11.27 26.53
N LEU A 251 -6.86 12.04 25.53
CA LEU A 251 -7.68 13.01 24.82
C LEU A 251 -8.83 12.33 24.09
N TYR A 252 -8.57 11.23 23.39
CA TYR A 252 -9.58 10.53 22.62
C TYR A 252 -10.68 9.94 23.53
N VAL A 253 -10.27 9.20 24.57
CA VAL A 253 -11.22 8.63 25.54
C VAL A 253 -11.99 9.74 26.27
N SER A 254 -11.32 10.80 26.73
CA SER A 254 -11.98 11.90 27.45
C SER A 254 -12.99 12.64 26.56
N SER A 255 -12.64 12.94 25.30
CA SER A 255 -13.56 13.61 24.37
C SER A 255 -14.80 12.75 24.06
N HIS A 256 -14.62 11.44 23.92
CA HIS A 256 -15.73 10.50 23.74
C HIS A 256 -16.64 10.46 24.98
N LEU A 257 -16.05 10.46 26.18
CA LEU A 257 -16.80 10.45 27.43
C LEU A 257 -17.59 11.76 27.64
N LEU A 258 -16.98 12.91 27.36
CA LEU A 258 -17.61 14.22 27.48
C LEU A 258 -18.78 14.38 26.50
N SER A 259 -18.60 13.97 25.25
CA SER A 259 -19.66 14.07 24.22
C SER A 259 -20.88 13.21 24.52
N HIS A 260 -20.72 12.13 25.26
CA HIS A 260 -21.81 11.21 25.59
C HIS A 260 -22.35 11.38 27.02
N ASN A 261 -21.64 12.07 27.93
CA ASN A 261 -22.01 12.16 29.34
C ASN A 261 -21.52 13.47 29.99
N ASN A 262 -22.36 14.51 29.98
CA ASN A 262 -22.04 15.83 30.53
C ASN A 262 -21.75 15.90 32.05
N LEU A 263 -21.79 14.80 32.82
CA LEU A 263 -21.83 14.86 34.30
C LEU A 263 -21.12 13.74 35.06
N LEU A 264 -20.31 12.87 34.43
CA LEU A 264 -19.63 11.80 35.18
C LEU A 264 -18.19 12.19 35.53
N LEU A 265 -17.93 12.37 36.82
CA LEU A 265 -16.59 12.34 37.42
C LEU A 265 -16.05 10.90 37.28
N LEU A 266 -15.56 10.54 36.10
CA LEU A 266 -15.10 9.18 35.82
C LEU A 266 -13.70 8.98 36.41
N TRP A 267 -13.59 8.13 37.42
CA TRP A 267 -12.29 7.70 37.92
C TRP A 267 -11.67 6.67 36.96
N THR A 268 -10.74 7.11 36.11
CA THR A 268 -9.99 6.26 35.17
C THR A 268 -8.78 5.62 35.84
N GLY A 269 -8.98 5.00 37.01
CA GLY A 269 -8.07 3.98 37.53
C GLY A 269 -6.57 4.30 37.58
N LEU A 270 -6.16 5.58 37.64
CA LEU A 270 -4.76 6.01 37.73
C LEU A 270 -4.18 5.48 39.05
N ASN A 271 -3.66 4.25 39.03
CA ASN A 271 -2.99 3.61 40.15
C ASN A 271 -1.52 3.48 39.77
N ASP A 272 -0.72 4.48 40.14
CA ASP A 272 0.73 4.43 40.01
C ASP A 272 1.30 3.47 41.07
N GLN A 273 1.32 2.18 40.75
CA GLN A 273 1.93 1.17 41.61
C GLN A 273 3.45 1.10 41.49
N GLN A 274 4.13 2.07 40.86
CA GLN A 274 5.59 2.12 40.86
C GLN A 274 6.21 2.81 42.08
N VAL A 275 5.43 3.22 43.08
CA VAL A 275 5.98 3.75 44.35
C VAL A 275 5.58 2.89 45.55
N ARG A 276 5.88 1.58 45.54
CA ARG A 276 5.99 0.76 46.77
C ARG A 276 6.97 -0.41 46.60
N ARG A 277 8.26 -0.11 46.53
CA ARG A 277 9.33 -0.97 47.08
C ARG A 277 10.20 -0.12 47.99
N GLY A 278 9.88 -0.15 49.28
CA GLY A 278 10.48 0.67 50.32
C GLY A 278 9.53 0.72 51.51
N THR A 279 9.41 -0.42 52.18
CA THR A 279 8.70 -0.61 53.45
C THR A 279 9.23 0.31 54.54
N GLU A 280 8.28 0.93 55.25
CA GLU A 280 8.20 1.08 56.71
C GLU A 280 9.50 1.27 57.49
N GLU A 281 9.72 2.50 58.00
CA GLU A 281 10.07 2.69 59.41
C GLU A 281 9.75 4.11 59.90
N ASN A 282 9.21 4.17 61.13
CA ASN A 282 9.00 5.32 62.04
C ASN A 282 7.71 6.16 61.93
N ARG A 283 6.71 5.66 62.68
CA ARG A 283 6.03 6.34 63.82
C ARG A 283 6.25 7.86 63.96
N GLN A 284 5.18 8.65 63.85
CA GLN A 284 4.29 9.07 64.96
C GLN A 284 3.03 9.71 64.39
#